data_AF-A0A8T3WXT7-F1
#
_entry.id   AF-A0A8T3WXT7-F1
#
_cell.length_a   1.000
_cell.length_b   1.000
_cell.length_c   1.000
_cell.angle_alpha   90.00
_cell.angle_beta   90.00
_cell.angle_gamma   90.00
#
_symmetry.space_group_name_H-M   'P 1'
#
loop_
_entity.id
_entity.type
_entity.pdbx_description
1 polymer ?
#
loop_
_entity_poly.entity_id
_entity_poly.type
_entity_poly.pdbx_seq_one_letter_code
_entity_poly.pdbx_strand_id
1 'polypeptide(L)'
;MFNLLDGGIIGNIIWVVMFMVMIFFYPRLMIMQMMYKLEQSASMLEGLTNKARHVVTKKISKKPSHDLNEKVSNFMEFFSIDPVNLDPVGIVKKLEHIQILSENRFEYFVRKTSPKMDAEAQANIMMGLAGAISLNQISKVVRHFVEMVRKTKSLQIAMLLQMQLPLIEQISKALLKGTEAFTNGWPVGDSVGGIVVAKMAGNSKTKEIEKDTVVTRKKIRGKNVILMKAKGPGSRLGRLGRAVEKLSKREKISKIITVDAAAKLEGEKTGRIAEGIGVAIGGIGIDRSYIENLATTRNLPLDTFVVKMSQEEAIMPMVGDVLKSVDKMITMVENNIAETKEKGTIVVVGVGNTVGVGNDRKSSESAEKKVKEVIEIMKKREQSEKPKRNWFSFGF
;
A
#
# COMPACT_ATOMS: atom_id res chain seq x y z
N MET A 1 45.11 34.26 -1.77
CA MET A 1 45.00 34.18 -3.24
C MET A 1 46.23 33.40 -3.69
N PHE A 2 46.09 32.10 -3.95
CA PHE A 2 47.25 31.27 -4.33
C PHE A 2 47.74 31.74 -5.69
N ASN A 3 48.97 32.26 -5.76
CA ASN A 3 49.68 32.53 -7.01
C ASN A 3 49.96 31.19 -7.72
N LEU A 4 48.97 30.71 -8.47
CA LEU A 4 49.05 29.53 -9.32
C LEU A 4 49.62 29.84 -10.72
N LEU A 5 50.10 31.08 -10.93
CA LEU A 5 50.59 31.57 -12.22
C LEU A 5 52.10 31.83 -12.26
N ASP A 6 52.87 31.29 -11.30
CA ASP A 6 54.35 31.23 -11.40
C ASP A 6 54.85 29.84 -11.81
N GLY A 7 53.94 28.97 -12.24
CA GLY A 7 54.30 27.76 -12.97
C GLY A 7 54.64 28.13 -14.41
N GLY A 8 55.91 28.03 -14.81
CA GLY A 8 56.32 28.24 -16.19
C GLY A 8 55.49 27.43 -17.19
N ILE A 9 55.59 27.73 -18.49
CA ILE A 9 54.82 27.11 -19.59
C ILE A 9 54.68 25.58 -19.43
N ILE A 10 55.72 24.90 -18.93
CA ILE A 10 55.75 23.47 -18.61
C ILE A 10 54.71 23.06 -17.54
N GLY A 11 54.56 23.83 -16.47
CA GLY A 11 53.57 23.57 -15.41
C GLY A 11 52.12 23.69 -15.90
N ASN A 12 51.84 24.69 -16.74
CA ASN A 12 50.52 24.82 -17.38
C ASN A 12 50.24 23.67 -18.35
N ILE A 13 51.23 23.23 -19.13
CA ILE A 13 51.10 22.06 -20.01
C ILE A 13 50.83 20.79 -19.19
N ILE A 14 51.57 20.55 -18.10
CA ILE A 14 51.34 19.41 -17.20
C ILE A 14 49.92 19.44 -16.62
N TRP A 15 49.45 20.61 -16.19
CA TRP A 15 48.10 20.76 -15.65
C TRP A 15 47.02 20.48 -16.70
N VAL A 16 47.17 20.97 -17.93
CA VAL A 16 46.22 20.70 -19.05
C VAL A 16 46.21 19.23 -19.41
N VAL A 17 47.38 18.58 -19.46
CA VAL A 17 47.49 17.13 -19.72
C VAL A 17 46.81 16.33 -18.59
N MET A 18 47.07 16.68 -17.33
CA MET A 18 46.44 16.06 -16.17
C MET A 18 44.91 16.24 -16.20
N PHE A 19 44.43 17.44 -16.55
CA PHE A 19 43.01 17.73 -16.68
C PHE A 19 42.36 16.91 -17.81
N MET A 20 43.02 16.77 -18.97
CA MET A 20 42.56 15.90 -20.04
C MET A 20 42.45 14.44 -19.60
N VAL A 21 43.46 13.92 -18.90
CA VAL A 21 43.41 12.55 -18.35
C VAL A 21 42.23 12.38 -17.39
N MET A 22 41.99 13.36 -16.51
CA MET A 22 40.87 13.34 -15.58
C MET A 22 39.51 13.37 -16.27
N ILE A 23 39.33 14.11 -17.37
CA ILE A 23 38.08 14.13 -18.13
C ILE A 23 37.70 12.73 -18.64
N PHE A 24 38.67 11.94 -19.10
CA PHE A 24 38.40 10.59 -19.61
C PHE A 24 38.31 9.54 -18.49
N PHE A 25 39.04 9.74 -17.40
CA PHE A 25 39.12 8.78 -16.30
C PHE A 25 37.98 8.92 -15.29
N TYR A 26 37.59 10.15 -14.96
CA TYR A 26 36.60 10.44 -13.93
C TYR A 26 35.22 9.80 -14.20
N PRO A 27 34.66 9.85 -15.42
CA PRO A 27 33.38 9.17 -15.70
C PRO A 27 33.45 7.66 -15.49
N ARG A 28 34.59 7.02 -15.78
CA ARG A 28 34.77 5.57 -15.57
C ARG A 28 34.80 5.23 -14.08
N LEU A 29 35.52 6.03 -13.28
CA LEU A 29 35.50 5.91 -11.83
C LEU A 29 34.10 6.11 -11.26
N MET A 30 33.37 7.12 -11.75
CA MET A 30 32.02 7.42 -11.30
C MET A 30 31.07 6.25 -11.57
N ILE A 31 31.08 5.70 -12.80
CA ILE A 31 30.31 4.49 -13.11
C ILE A 31 30.68 3.34 -12.17
N MET A 32 31.96 3.13 -11.87
CA MET A 32 32.40 2.05 -10.99
C MET A 32 31.83 2.20 -9.57
N GLN A 33 31.89 3.40 -8.99
CA GLN A 33 31.30 3.69 -7.67
C GLN A 33 29.79 3.52 -7.68
N MET A 34 29.13 4.00 -8.74
CA MET A 34 27.68 3.86 -8.91
C MET A 34 27.29 2.39 -9.04
N MET A 35 28.00 1.62 -9.85
CA MET A 35 27.78 0.19 -10.02
C MET A 35 27.86 -0.57 -8.70
N TYR A 36 28.81 -0.22 -7.84
CA TYR A 36 28.90 -0.81 -6.50
C TYR A 36 27.62 -0.55 -5.68
N LYS A 37 27.14 0.70 -5.65
CA LYS A 37 25.90 1.07 -4.94
C LYS A 37 24.67 0.42 -5.56
N LEU A 38 24.58 0.40 -6.88
CA LEU A 38 23.50 -0.26 -7.63
C LEU A 38 23.42 -1.75 -7.29
N GLU A 39 24.57 -2.44 -7.27
CA GLU A 39 24.65 -3.86 -6.93
C GLU A 39 24.25 -4.13 -5.48
N GLN A 40 24.67 -3.26 -4.55
CA GLN A 40 24.30 -3.36 -3.15
C GLN A 40 22.78 -3.23 -2.96
N SER A 41 22.16 -2.24 -3.60
CA SER A 41 20.71 -2.04 -3.50
C SER A 41 19.95 -3.19 -4.17
N ALA A 42 20.36 -3.67 -5.34
CA ALA A 42 19.74 -4.84 -5.98
C ALA A 42 19.82 -6.09 -5.08
N SER A 43 20.99 -6.38 -4.51
CA SER A 43 21.17 -7.50 -3.57
C SER A 43 20.31 -7.34 -2.31
N MET A 44 20.16 -6.11 -1.80
CA MET A 44 19.26 -5.83 -0.68
C MET A 44 17.81 -6.18 -1.04
N LEU A 45 17.32 -5.76 -2.21
CA LEU A 45 15.96 -6.03 -2.68
C LEU A 45 15.69 -7.54 -2.87
N GLU A 46 16.67 -8.28 -3.39
CA GLU A 46 16.60 -9.74 -3.49
C GLU A 46 16.52 -10.39 -2.10
N GLY A 47 17.29 -9.87 -1.15
CA GLY A 47 17.23 -10.26 0.26
C GLY A 47 15.86 -9.99 0.89
N LEU A 48 15.26 -8.82 0.64
CA LEU A 48 13.91 -8.50 1.12
C LEU A 48 12.86 -9.42 0.47
N THR A 49 12.98 -9.71 -0.82
CA THR A 49 12.10 -10.63 -1.55
C THR A 49 12.14 -12.03 -0.95
N ASN A 50 13.34 -12.54 -0.65
CA ASN A 50 13.50 -13.83 0.01
C ASN A 50 12.91 -13.86 1.42
N LYS A 51 13.05 -12.77 2.18
CA LYS A 51 12.40 -12.62 3.50
C LYS A 51 10.87 -12.63 3.38
N ALA A 52 10.29 -11.90 2.42
CA ALA A 52 8.84 -11.88 2.19
C ALA A 52 8.32 -13.27 1.84
N ARG A 53 9.01 -14.00 0.95
CA ARG A 53 8.70 -15.40 0.65
C ARG A 53 8.70 -16.26 1.91
N HIS A 54 9.73 -16.14 2.75
CA HIS A 54 9.85 -16.89 3.99
C HIS A 54 8.72 -16.56 4.99
N VAL A 55 8.32 -15.29 5.10
CA VAL A 55 7.19 -14.86 5.94
C VAL A 55 5.91 -15.55 5.50
N VAL A 56 5.63 -15.59 4.20
CA VAL A 56 4.43 -16.26 3.65
C VAL A 56 4.50 -17.78 3.85
N THR A 57 5.62 -18.44 3.50
CA THR A 57 5.72 -19.90 3.61
C THR A 57 5.65 -20.38 5.06
N LYS A 58 6.32 -19.65 5.98
CA LYS A 58 6.28 -19.93 7.42
C LYS A 58 4.87 -19.74 8.00
N LYS A 59 4.09 -18.80 7.45
CA LYS A 59 2.69 -18.63 7.83
C LYS A 59 1.86 -19.85 7.43
N ILE A 60 2.05 -20.38 6.22
CA ILE A 60 1.35 -21.57 5.73
C ILE A 60 1.73 -22.82 6.54
N SER A 61 3.02 -23.03 6.81
CA SER A 61 3.53 -24.16 7.59
C SER A 61 4.70 -23.76 8.48
N LYS A 62 4.68 -24.16 9.76
CA LYS A 62 5.79 -23.92 10.70
C LYS A 62 7.10 -24.55 10.25
N LYS A 63 7.04 -25.66 9.50
CA LYS A 63 8.17 -26.34 8.86
C LYS A 63 7.84 -26.50 7.38
N PRO A 64 8.14 -25.50 6.53
CA PRO A 64 7.83 -25.55 5.11
C PRO A 64 8.63 -26.68 4.43
N SER A 65 7.96 -27.54 3.67
CA SER A 65 8.63 -28.51 2.81
C SER A 65 9.31 -27.80 1.63
N HIS A 66 10.26 -28.48 0.98
CA HIS A 66 10.85 -28.00 -0.27
C HIS A 66 9.77 -27.69 -1.33
N ASP A 67 8.84 -28.62 -1.53
CA ASP A 67 7.70 -28.49 -2.45
C ASP A 67 6.84 -27.24 -2.18
N LEU A 68 6.56 -26.90 -0.91
CA LEU A 68 5.81 -25.69 -0.58
C LEU A 68 6.60 -24.42 -0.93
N ASN A 69 7.90 -24.39 -0.61
CA ASN A 69 8.76 -23.25 -0.93
C ASN A 69 8.85 -23.02 -2.44
N GLU A 70 8.93 -24.08 -3.23
CA GLU A 70 8.95 -24.03 -4.70
C GLU A 70 7.61 -23.55 -5.26
N LYS A 71 6.48 -24.08 -4.78
CA LYS A 71 5.13 -23.62 -5.17
C LYS A 71 4.93 -22.14 -4.92
N VAL A 72 5.34 -21.63 -3.75
CA VAL A 72 5.25 -20.19 -3.45
C VAL A 72 6.20 -19.39 -4.33
N SER A 73 7.42 -19.86 -4.56
CA SER A 73 8.38 -19.20 -5.47
C SER A 73 7.82 -19.06 -6.88
N ASN A 74 7.25 -20.13 -7.43
CA ASN A 74 6.64 -20.12 -8.75
C ASN A 74 5.40 -19.22 -8.80
N PHE A 75 4.61 -19.16 -7.73
CA PHE A 75 3.47 -18.25 -7.65
C PHE A 75 3.88 -16.78 -7.52
N MET A 76 5.05 -16.48 -6.96
CA MET A 76 5.59 -15.11 -6.90
C MET A 76 5.95 -14.52 -8.27
N GLU A 77 6.00 -15.35 -9.31
CA GLU A 77 6.17 -14.96 -10.71
C GLU A 77 4.83 -14.66 -11.41
N PHE A 78 3.71 -14.76 -10.69
CA PHE A 78 2.40 -14.43 -11.24
C PHE A 78 2.29 -12.96 -11.63
N PHE A 79 1.69 -12.70 -12.80
CA PHE A 79 1.39 -11.36 -13.29
C PHE A 79 0.06 -11.37 -14.05
N SER A 80 -0.58 -10.20 -14.12
CA SER A 80 -1.75 -9.94 -14.95
C SER A 80 -1.40 -8.92 -16.03
N ILE A 81 -2.03 -9.03 -17.19
CA ILE A 81 -1.89 -8.08 -18.28
C ILE A 81 -3.17 -7.24 -18.33
N ASP A 82 -3.01 -5.92 -18.36
CA ASP A 82 -4.14 -5.00 -18.50
C ASP A 82 -4.79 -5.12 -19.88
N PRO A 83 -6.12 -4.97 -19.97
CA PRO A 83 -6.83 -4.99 -21.24
C PRO A 83 -6.44 -3.80 -22.11
N VAL A 84 -6.48 -3.99 -23.42
CA VAL A 84 -6.28 -2.92 -24.40
C VAL A 84 -7.29 -1.79 -24.17
N ASN A 85 -6.80 -0.56 -24.13
CA ASN A 85 -7.55 0.66 -23.81
C ASN A 85 -7.82 1.57 -25.03
N LEU A 86 -7.64 1.06 -26.25
CA LEU A 86 -7.91 1.80 -27.50
C LEU A 86 -9.38 2.23 -27.63
N ASP A 87 -10.30 1.40 -27.13
CA ASP A 87 -11.72 1.75 -26.96
C ASP A 87 -12.02 1.91 -25.47
N PRO A 88 -12.23 3.15 -24.98
CA PRO A 88 -12.49 3.40 -23.57
C PRO A 88 -13.88 2.90 -23.14
N VAL A 89 -14.79 2.63 -24.09
CA VAL A 89 -16.13 2.15 -23.76
C VAL A 89 -16.04 0.72 -23.21
N GLY A 90 -16.48 0.55 -21.96
CA GLY A 90 -16.48 -0.76 -21.31
C GLY A 90 -15.13 -1.24 -20.77
N ILE A 91 -14.09 -0.40 -20.76
CA ILE A 91 -12.77 -0.74 -20.18
C ILE A 91 -12.90 -1.20 -18.72
N VAL A 92 -13.79 -0.56 -17.95
CA VAL A 92 -14.06 -0.88 -16.54
C VAL A 92 -14.53 -2.33 -16.36
N LYS A 93 -15.40 -2.82 -17.26
CA LYS A 93 -15.89 -4.22 -17.21
C LYS A 93 -14.78 -5.21 -17.54
N LYS A 94 -13.90 -4.88 -18.48
CA LYS A 94 -12.74 -5.70 -18.84
C LYS A 94 -11.75 -5.77 -17.67
N LEU A 95 -11.43 -4.62 -17.05
CA LEU A 95 -10.60 -4.54 -15.86
C LEU A 95 -11.18 -5.37 -14.71
N GLU A 96 -12.48 -5.24 -14.44
CA GLU A 96 -13.17 -6.04 -13.44
C GLU A 96 -13.07 -7.53 -13.73
N HIS A 97 -13.26 -7.95 -14.98
CA HIS A 97 -13.11 -9.36 -15.36
C HIS A 97 -11.70 -9.90 -15.06
N ILE A 98 -10.65 -9.17 -15.45
CA ILE A 98 -9.25 -9.55 -15.18
C ILE A 98 -8.96 -9.57 -13.68
N GLN A 99 -9.45 -8.59 -12.92
CA GLN A 99 -9.31 -8.58 -11.47
C GLN A 99 -9.94 -9.83 -10.84
N ILE A 100 -11.15 -10.20 -11.25
CA ILE A 100 -11.85 -11.39 -10.72
C ILE A 100 -11.07 -12.67 -11.05
N LEU A 101 -10.53 -12.79 -12.26
CA LEU A 101 -9.70 -13.94 -12.65
C LEU A 101 -8.43 -14.03 -11.80
N SER A 102 -7.79 -12.88 -11.53
CA SER A 102 -6.62 -12.77 -10.65
C SER A 102 -6.98 -13.22 -9.23
N GLU A 103 -8.03 -12.65 -8.63
CA GLU A 103 -8.53 -13.04 -7.30
C GLU A 103 -8.80 -14.55 -7.20
N ASN A 104 -9.50 -15.12 -8.18
CA ASN A 104 -9.81 -16.55 -8.22
C ASN A 104 -8.53 -17.41 -8.27
N ARG A 105 -7.49 -16.95 -8.97
CA ARG A 105 -6.20 -17.65 -9.04
C ARG A 105 -5.47 -17.65 -7.69
N PHE A 106 -5.51 -16.52 -6.97
CA PHE A 106 -4.99 -16.43 -5.60
C PHE A 106 -5.76 -17.33 -4.64
N GLU A 107 -7.10 -17.29 -4.67
CA GLU A 107 -7.94 -18.14 -3.83
C GLU A 107 -7.66 -19.63 -4.07
N TYR A 108 -7.58 -20.05 -5.33
CA TYR A 108 -7.26 -21.43 -5.71
C TYR A 108 -5.91 -21.87 -5.14
N PHE A 109 -4.87 -21.03 -5.32
CA PHE A 109 -3.54 -21.32 -4.82
C PHE A 109 -3.53 -21.48 -3.30
N VAL A 110 -4.09 -20.50 -2.57
CA VAL A 110 -4.09 -20.51 -1.10
C VAL A 110 -4.91 -21.67 -0.55
N ARG A 111 -6.08 -21.99 -1.12
CA ARG A 111 -6.87 -23.15 -0.71
C ARG A 111 -6.11 -24.47 -0.88
N LYS A 112 -5.32 -24.59 -1.96
CA LYS A 112 -4.50 -25.78 -2.23
C LYS A 112 -3.30 -25.89 -1.30
N THR A 113 -2.65 -24.78 -0.96
CA THR A 113 -1.43 -24.78 -0.12
C THR A 113 -1.72 -24.70 1.38
N SER A 114 -2.89 -24.20 1.79
CA SER A 114 -3.29 -24.01 3.20
C SER A 114 -4.72 -24.51 3.50
N PRO A 115 -5.07 -25.77 3.15
CA PRO A 115 -6.45 -26.26 3.26
C PRO A 115 -6.99 -26.34 4.69
N LYS A 116 -6.09 -26.42 5.70
CA LYS A 116 -6.46 -26.53 7.12
C LYS A 116 -6.71 -25.19 7.80
N MET A 117 -6.46 -24.07 7.12
CA MET A 117 -6.62 -22.73 7.69
C MET A 117 -8.04 -22.20 7.51
N ASP A 118 -8.47 -21.34 8.43
CA ASP A 118 -9.76 -20.66 8.32
C ASP A 118 -9.76 -19.59 7.20
N ALA A 119 -10.95 -19.11 6.85
CA ALA A 119 -11.12 -18.16 5.77
C ALA A 119 -10.40 -16.82 6.01
N GLU A 120 -10.25 -16.40 7.27
CA GLU A 120 -9.58 -15.15 7.63
C GLU A 120 -8.05 -15.28 7.48
N ALA A 121 -7.46 -16.39 7.91
CA ALA A 121 -6.05 -16.69 7.71
C ALA A 121 -5.72 -16.90 6.22
N GLN A 122 -6.61 -17.53 5.45
CA GLN A 122 -6.46 -17.64 4.01
C GLN A 122 -6.46 -16.26 3.34
N ALA A 123 -7.39 -15.36 3.71
CA ALA A 123 -7.40 -13.98 3.22
C ALA A 123 -6.10 -13.22 3.53
N ASN A 124 -5.59 -13.38 4.75
CA ASN A 124 -4.32 -12.81 5.18
C ASN A 124 -3.12 -13.33 4.38
N ILE A 125 -3.11 -14.63 4.04
CA ILE A 125 -2.07 -15.23 3.19
C ILE A 125 -2.16 -14.70 1.76
N MET A 126 -3.37 -14.57 1.20
CA MET A 126 -3.56 -14.01 -0.15
C MET A 126 -2.94 -12.61 -0.26
N MET A 127 -3.22 -11.72 0.69
CA MET A 127 -2.64 -10.37 0.67
C MET A 127 -1.13 -10.38 0.97
N GLY A 128 -0.65 -11.28 1.84
CA GLY A 128 0.78 -11.49 2.04
C GLY A 128 1.50 -11.93 0.75
N LEU A 129 0.89 -12.81 -0.04
CA LEU A 129 1.40 -13.20 -1.36
C LEU A 129 1.44 -12.03 -2.33
N ALA A 130 0.39 -11.18 -2.35
CA ALA A 130 0.36 -9.99 -3.20
C ALA A 130 1.50 -9.02 -2.86
N GLY A 131 1.77 -8.81 -1.56
CA GLY A 131 2.92 -8.02 -1.10
C GLY A 131 4.27 -8.62 -1.51
N ALA A 132 4.42 -9.94 -1.39
CA ALA A 132 5.62 -10.66 -1.82
C ALA A 132 5.84 -10.60 -3.34
N ILE A 133 4.79 -10.74 -4.14
CA ILE A 133 4.82 -10.59 -5.61
C ILE A 133 5.26 -9.17 -6.00
N SER A 134 4.68 -8.15 -5.37
CA SER A 134 5.02 -6.75 -5.64
C SER A 134 6.50 -6.47 -5.37
N LEU A 135 7.02 -6.99 -4.25
CA LEU A 135 8.44 -6.87 -3.91
C LEU A 135 9.35 -7.64 -4.88
N ASN A 136 8.94 -8.84 -5.31
CA ASN A 136 9.66 -9.63 -6.32
C ASN A 136 9.75 -8.88 -7.66
N GLN A 137 8.64 -8.27 -8.11
CA GLN A 137 8.60 -7.48 -9.34
C GLN A 137 9.57 -6.30 -9.27
N ILE A 138 9.55 -5.53 -8.18
CA ILE A 138 10.49 -4.42 -7.97
C ILE A 138 11.94 -4.93 -8.01
N SER A 139 12.25 -6.01 -7.29
CA SER A 139 13.60 -6.60 -7.25
C SER A 139 14.08 -7.00 -8.65
N LYS A 140 13.23 -7.64 -9.45
CA LYS A 140 13.57 -8.07 -10.82
C LYS A 140 13.79 -6.88 -11.76
N VAL A 141 12.94 -5.85 -11.68
CA VAL A 141 13.08 -4.64 -12.49
C VAL A 141 14.37 -3.90 -12.15
N VAL A 142 14.69 -3.73 -10.86
CA VAL A 142 15.95 -3.10 -10.44
C VAL A 142 17.15 -3.93 -10.92
N ARG A 143 17.15 -5.24 -10.70
CA ARG A 143 18.21 -6.14 -11.20
C ARG A 143 18.39 -6.02 -12.71
N HIS A 144 17.29 -5.98 -13.49
CA HIS A 144 17.35 -5.78 -14.93
C HIS A 144 18.09 -4.50 -15.31
N PHE A 145 17.77 -3.36 -14.67
CA PHE A 145 18.46 -2.11 -14.95
C PHE A 145 19.91 -2.10 -14.48
N VAL A 146 20.23 -2.75 -13.35
CA VAL A 146 21.63 -2.92 -12.91
C VAL A 146 22.45 -3.67 -13.97
N GLU A 147 21.92 -4.78 -14.49
CA GLU A 147 22.60 -5.53 -15.56
C GLU A 147 22.67 -4.75 -16.87
N MET A 148 21.67 -3.92 -17.17
CA MET A 148 21.71 -3.01 -18.32
C MET A 148 22.85 -2.00 -18.21
N VAL A 149 23.02 -1.36 -17.04
CA VAL A 149 24.14 -0.45 -16.79
C VAL A 149 25.48 -1.19 -16.88
N ARG A 150 25.57 -2.40 -16.33
CA ARG A 150 26.78 -3.23 -16.40
C ARG A 150 27.22 -3.51 -17.84
N LYS A 151 26.27 -3.84 -18.72
CA LYS A 151 26.51 -4.16 -20.14
C LYS A 151 26.81 -2.92 -20.98
N THR A 152 25.98 -1.88 -20.84
CA THR A 152 26.07 -0.67 -21.67
C THR A 152 27.15 0.30 -21.20
N LYS A 153 27.53 0.23 -19.92
CA LYS A 153 28.37 1.22 -19.23
C LYS A 153 27.82 2.65 -19.40
N SER A 154 26.49 2.78 -19.54
CA SER A 154 25.82 4.07 -19.69
C SER A 154 25.75 4.80 -18.35
N LEU A 155 26.50 5.89 -18.25
CA LEU A 155 26.53 6.73 -17.04
C LEU A 155 25.16 7.35 -16.75
N GLN A 156 24.43 7.75 -17.79
CA GLN A 156 23.12 8.38 -17.67
C GLN A 156 22.09 7.44 -17.04
N ILE A 157 22.05 6.18 -17.49
CA ILE A 157 21.16 5.17 -16.93
C ILE A 157 21.55 4.88 -15.47
N ALA A 158 22.86 4.80 -15.19
CA ALA A 158 23.35 4.62 -13.83
C ALA A 158 22.87 5.75 -12.89
N MET A 159 22.92 7.00 -13.36
CA MET A 159 22.55 8.17 -12.55
C MET A 159 21.06 8.18 -12.25
N LEU A 160 20.24 7.96 -13.27
CA LEU A 160 18.78 7.90 -13.12
C LEU A 160 18.37 6.83 -12.12
N LEU A 161 18.95 5.62 -12.24
CA LEU A 161 18.66 4.54 -11.30
C LEU A 161 19.12 4.91 -9.88
N GLN A 162 20.37 5.39 -9.72
CA GLN A 162 20.93 5.75 -8.43
C GLN A 162 20.11 6.81 -7.68
N MET A 163 19.55 7.80 -8.41
CA MET A 163 18.71 8.84 -7.83
C MET A 163 17.37 8.30 -7.30
N GLN A 164 16.81 7.27 -7.95
CA GLN A 164 15.53 6.68 -7.57
C GLN A 164 15.65 5.61 -6.48
N LEU A 165 16.82 4.97 -6.35
CA LEU A 165 17.05 3.88 -5.40
C LEU A 165 16.59 4.18 -3.96
N PRO A 166 16.86 5.35 -3.36
CA PRO A 166 16.41 5.61 -1.98
C PRO A 166 14.90 5.46 -1.80
N LEU A 167 14.10 5.95 -2.76
CA LEU A 167 12.65 5.84 -2.74
C LEU A 167 12.20 4.38 -2.96
N ILE A 168 12.83 3.68 -3.90
CA ILE A 168 12.56 2.26 -4.18
C ILE A 168 12.86 1.40 -2.95
N GLU A 169 13.99 1.62 -2.29
CA GLU A 169 14.38 0.92 -1.07
C GLU A 169 13.40 1.16 0.08
N GLN A 170 12.95 2.41 0.23
CA GLN A 170 11.99 2.81 1.26
C GLN A 170 10.65 2.08 1.06
N ILE A 171 10.09 2.12 -0.15
CA ILE A 171 8.86 1.40 -0.51
C ILE A 171 9.04 -0.11 -0.36
N SER A 172 10.18 -0.66 -0.76
CA SER A 172 10.46 -2.10 -0.65
C SER A 172 10.54 -2.59 0.80
N LYS A 173 11.12 -1.79 1.69
CA LYS A 173 11.12 -2.06 3.14
C LYS A 173 9.69 -1.98 3.69
N ALA A 174 8.89 -1.01 3.24
CA ALA A 174 7.49 -0.91 3.64
C ALA A 174 6.65 -2.11 3.15
N LEU A 175 6.88 -2.60 1.92
CA LEU A 175 6.24 -3.80 1.38
C LEU A 175 6.57 -5.06 2.17
N LEU A 176 7.82 -5.22 2.63
CA LEU A 176 8.18 -6.34 3.52
C LEU A 176 7.41 -6.22 4.86
N LYS A 177 7.43 -5.03 5.48
CA LYS A 177 6.67 -4.76 6.72
C LYS A 177 5.16 -5.00 6.53
N GLY A 178 4.61 -4.61 5.38
CA GLY A 178 3.21 -4.87 5.02
C GLY A 178 2.92 -6.35 4.81
N THR A 179 3.81 -7.10 4.16
CA THR A 179 3.68 -8.56 4.01
C THR A 179 3.66 -9.26 5.37
N GLU A 180 4.51 -8.83 6.31
CA GLU A 180 4.45 -9.28 7.70
C GLU A 180 3.12 -8.88 8.37
N ALA A 181 2.64 -7.66 8.15
CA ALA A 181 1.37 -7.20 8.72
C ALA A 181 0.19 -8.05 8.23
N PHE A 182 0.08 -8.26 6.92
CA PHE A 182 -0.97 -9.06 6.30
C PHE A 182 -0.98 -10.48 6.83
N THR A 183 0.16 -11.17 6.81
CA THR A 183 0.26 -12.56 7.27
C THR A 183 -0.01 -12.73 8.77
N ASN A 184 0.29 -11.71 9.59
CA ASN A 184 0.04 -11.72 11.04
C ASN A 184 -1.32 -11.12 11.44
N GLY A 185 -2.10 -10.63 10.47
CA GLY A 185 -3.37 -9.97 10.72
C GLY A 185 -3.22 -8.66 11.51
N TRP A 186 -2.13 -7.92 11.32
CA TRP A 186 -1.90 -6.62 11.94
C TRP A 186 -2.55 -5.53 11.08
N PRO A 187 -3.32 -4.61 11.66
CA PRO A 187 -3.88 -3.48 10.90
C PRO A 187 -2.79 -2.66 10.24
N VAL A 188 -3.01 -2.30 8.97
CA VAL A 188 -2.12 -1.43 8.17
C VAL A 188 -2.71 -0.02 8.08
N GLY A 189 -1.94 0.97 7.64
CA GLY A 189 -2.44 2.35 7.54
C GLY A 189 -3.72 2.48 6.70
N ASP A 190 -3.79 1.74 5.59
CA ASP A 190 -4.95 1.67 4.69
C ASP A 190 -6.24 1.15 5.39
N SER A 191 -6.13 0.51 6.55
CA SER A 191 -7.30 0.01 7.28
C SER A 191 -8.14 1.10 7.96
N VAL A 192 -7.73 2.37 7.90
CA VAL A 192 -8.35 3.47 8.65
C VAL A 192 -9.83 3.66 8.34
N GLY A 193 -10.24 3.61 7.06
CA GLY A 193 -11.64 3.74 6.66
C GLY A 193 -12.50 2.60 7.20
N GLY A 194 -11.96 1.37 7.14
CA GLY A 194 -12.57 0.19 7.74
C GLY A 194 -12.76 0.30 9.26
N ILE A 195 -11.79 0.86 9.99
CA ILE A 195 -11.88 1.07 11.45
C ILE A 195 -12.95 2.10 11.78
N VAL A 196 -12.97 3.24 11.08
CA VAL A 196 -13.98 4.31 11.29
C VAL A 196 -15.38 3.73 11.15
N VAL A 197 -15.65 3.00 10.07
CA VAL A 197 -16.96 2.39 9.83
C VAL A 197 -17.30 1.31 10.86
N ALA A 198 -16.35 0.45 11.24
CA ALA A 198 -16.56 -0.58 12.26
C ALA A 198 -16.92 0.03 13.62
N LYS A 199 -16.26 1.13 14.01
CA LYS A 199 -16.53 1.85 15.27
C LYS A 199 -17.90 2.53 15.24
N MET A 200 -18.27 3.16 14.12
CA MET A 200 -19.61 3.76 13.93
C MET A 200 -20.74 2.71 13.96
N ALA A 201 -20.47 1.50 13.44
CA ALA A 201 -21.43 0.40 13.43
C ALA A 201 -21.83 -0.05 14.85
N GLY A 202 -20.95 0.09 15.84
CA GLY A 202 -21.30 -0.28 17.21
C GLY A 202 -21.52 -1.78 17.36
N ASN A 203 -22.58 -2.16 18.07
CA ASN A 203 -23.02 -3.56 18.24
C ASN A 203 -24.15 -3.93 17.26
N SER A 204 -24.40 -3.11 16.23
CA SER A 204 -25.47 -3.34 15.27
C SER A 204 -25.16 -4.54 14.37
N LYS A 205 -26.19 -5.28 13.96
CA LYS A 205 -26.04 -6.47 13.13
C LYS A 205 -25.56 -6.10 11.73
N THR A 206 -24.41 -6.67 11.36
CA THR A 206 -23.80 -6.53 10.04
C THR A 206 -24.31 -7.64 9.11
N LYS A 207 -24.56 -7.33 7.83
CA LYS A 207 -24.96 -8.29 6.80
C LYS A 207 -24.08 -8.16 5.57
N GLU A 208 -23.70 -9.28 4.98
CA GLU A 208 -22.99 -9.32 3.69
C GLU A 208 -23.99 -9.11 2.55
N ILE A 209 -23.71 -8.18 1.63
CA ILE A 209 -24.59 -7.86 0.49
C ILE A 209 -23.94 -8.10 -0.86
N GLU A 210 -22.62 -8.16 -0.90
CA GLU A 210 -21.81 -8.44 -2.08
C GLU A 210 -20.53 -9.16 -1.62
N LYS A 211 -19.82 -9.85 -2.52
CA LYS A 211 -18.60 -10.59 -2.17
C LYS A 211 -17.67 -9.73 -1.31
N ASP A 212 -17.38 -10.23 -0.11
CA ASP A 212 -16.48 -9.61 0.87
C ASP A 212 -16.87 -8.18 1.26
N THR A 213 -18.16 -7.82 1.15
CA THR A 213 -18.66 -6.47 1.46
C THR A 213 -19.85 -6.54 2.40
N VAL A 214 -19.70 -5.87 3.54
CA VAL A 214 -20.68 -5.91 4.62
C VAL A 214 -21.29 -4.55 4.88
N VAL A 215 -22.55 -4.55 5.31
CA VAL A 215 -23.30 -3.34 5.64
C VAL A 215 -24.01 -3.44 6.97
N THR A 216 -24.12 -2.29 7.63
CA THR A 216 -24.84 -2.12 8.89
C THR A 216 -25.81 -0.95 8.74
N ARG A 217 -27.07 -1.16 9.14
CA ARG A 217 -28.10 -0.12 9.11
C ARG A 217 -28.28 0.48 10.49
N LYS A 218 -28.28 1.80 10.59
CA LYS A 218 -28.41 2.51 11.86
C LYS A 218 -29.03 3.88 11.66
N LYS A 219 -29.66 4.41 12.71
CA LYS A 219 -29.97 5.83 12.79
C LYS A 219 -28.83 6.57 13.48
N ILE A 220 -28.28 7.57 12.82
CA ILE A 220 -27.22 8.44 13.35
C ILE A 220 -27.73 9.86 13.24
N ARG A 221 -27.74 10.60 14.36
CA ARG A 221 -28.25 12.00 14.43
C ARG A 221 -29.65 12.16 13.79
N GLY A 222 -30.52 11.17 13.97
CA GLY A 222 -31.88 11.15 13.41
C GLY A 222 -32.00 10.80 11.91
N LYS A 223 -30.88 10.59 11.19
CA LYS A 223 -30.85 10.19 9.77
C LYS A 223 -30.69 8.69 9.61
N ASN A 224 -31.29 8.13 8.56
CA ASN A 224 -31.06 6.72 8.18
C ASN A 224 -29.72 6.60 7.48
N VAL A 225 -28.82 5.78 8.03
CA VAL A 225 -27.46 5.59 7.53
C VAL A 225 -27.20 4.11 7.26
N ILE A 226 -26.62 3.83 6.10
CA ILE A 226 -25.99 2.56 5.79
C ILE A 226 -24.49 2.76 5.90
N LEU A 227 -23.89 2.04 6.84
CA LEU A 227 -22.45 1.93 7.02
C LEU A 227 -21.96 0.73 6.20
N MET A 228 -20.98 0.92 5.31
CA MET A 228 -20.46 -0.10 4.40
C MET A 228 -18.93 -0.20 4.52
N LYS A 229 -18.40 -1.41 4.52
CA LYS A 229 -16.95 -1.67 4.39
C LYS A 229 -16.67 -3.07 3.86
N ALA A 230 -15.42 -3.38 3.55
CA ALA A 230 -15.00 -4.75 3.28
C ALA A 230 -15.16 -5.67 4.50
N LYS A 231 -15.27 -6.98 4.30
CA LYS A 231 -15.46 -7.97 5.36
C LYS A 231 -14.14 -8.30 6.05
N GLY A 232 -14.07 -8.03 7.36
CA GLY A 232 -12.92 -8.38 8.20
C GLY A 232 -13.19 -9.52 9.19
N PRO A 233 -12.19 -9.92 10.01
CA PRO A 233 -10.88 -9.27 10.20
C PRO A 233 -9.76 -9.71 9.23
N GLY A 234 -10.04 -10.58 8.28
CA GLY A 234 -9.12 -10.98 7.23
C GLY A 234 -8.85 -9.84 6.26
N SER A 235 -7.67 -9.90 5.63
CA SER A 235 -7.23 -8.91 4.66
C SER A 235 -8.04 -9.00 3.37
N ARG A 236 -8.97 -8.06 3.20
CA ARG A 236 -9.89 -7.98 2.05
C ARG A 236 -10.13 -6.52 1.65
N LEU A 237 -10.46 -6.30 0.38
CA LEU A 237 -10.81 -4.99 -0.18
C LEU A 237 -12.33 -4.86 -0.48
N GLY A 238 -13.03 -5.98 -0.67
CA GLY A 238 -14.45 -5.99 -1.01
C GLY A 238 -14.74 -5.52 -2.44
N ARG A 239 -16.03 -5.38 -2.76
CA ARG A 239 -16.56 -4.86 -4.03
C ARG A 239 -17.52 -3.72 -3.72
N LEU A 240 -16.96 -2.63 -3.19
CA LEU A 240 -17.72 -1.54 -2.59
C LEU A 240 -18.63 -0.84 -3.62
N GLY A 241 -18.16 -0.62 -4.84
CA GLY A 241 -18.93 0.02 -5.91
C GLY A 241 -20.11 -0.82 -6.36
N ARG A 242 -19.92 -2.14 -6.53
CA ARG A 242 -21.02 -3.09 -6.81
C ARG A 242 -22.04 -3.14 -5.68
N ALA A 243 -21.57 -3.11 -4.44
CA ALA A 243 -22.43 -3.10 -3.27
C ALA A 243 -23.28 -1.81 -3.21
N VAL A 244 -22.70 -0.65 -3.50
CA VAL A 244 -23.42 0.63 -3.60
C VAL A 244 -24.45 0.60 -4.74
N GLU A 245 -24.06 0.11 -5.93
CA GLU A 245 -24.98 -0.06 -7.07
C GLU A 245 -26.19 -0.93 -6.67
N LYS A 246 -25.95 -2.07 -6.01
CA LYS A 246 -26.99 -3.00 -5.55
C LYS A 246 -27.92 -2.39 -4.51
N LEU A 247 -27.39 -1.59 -3.58
CA LEU A 247 -28.20 -0.84 -2.60
C LEU A 247 -29.08 0.20 -3.28
N SER A 248 -28.55 0.93 -4.26
CA SER A 248 -29.29 1.98 -4.97
C SER A 248 -30.53 1.48 -5.70
N LYS A 249 -30.58 0.20 -6.07
CA LYS A 249 -31.74 -0.44 -6.71
C LYS A 249 -32.85 -0.75 -5.72
N ARG A 250 -32.56 -0.81 -4.41
CA ARG A 250 -33.50 -1.20 -3.35
C ARG A 250 -33.91 -0.03 -2.47
N GLU A 251 -33.07 0.99 -2.34
CA GLU A 251 -33.27 2.10 -1.43
C GLU A 251 -32.99 3.44 -2.11
N LYS A 252 -33.71 4.48 -1.68
CA LYS A 252 -33.47 5.86 -2.12
C LYS A 252 -32.26 6.42 -1.37
N ILE A 253 -31.09 6.30 -2.00
CA ILE A 253 -29.86 6.95 -1.53
C ILE A 253 -30.00 8.46 -1.74
N SER A 254 -29.67 9.24 -0.72
CA SER A 254 -29.67 10.70 -0.77
C SER A 254 -28.27 11.32 -0.84
N LYS A 255 -27.25 10.59 -0.38
CA LYS A 255 -25.85 11.05 -0.32
C LYS A 255 -24.92 9.86 -0.12
N ILE A 256 -23.71 9.96 -0.66
CA ILE A 256 -22.62 8.99 -0.42
C ILE A 256 -21.45 9.74 0.23
N ILE A 257 -20.91 9.17 1.30
CA ILE A 257 -19.75 9.68 2.02
C ILE A 257 -18.68 8.59 1.98
N THR A 258 -17.50 8.87 1.45
CA THR A 258 -16.36 7.93 1.49
C THR A 258 -15.34 8.33 2.53
N VAL A 259 -14.82 7.35 3.28
CA VAL A 259 -13.76 7.53 4.27
C VAL A 259 -12.59 6.64 3.87
N ASP A 260 -11.45 7.24 3.53
CA ASP A 260 -10.27 6.53 3.01
C ASP A 260 -8.95 7.05 3.60
N ALA A 261 -7.86 6.34 3.32
CA ALA A 261 -6.51 6.88 3.42
C ALA A 261 -6.16 7.65 2.13
N ALA A 262 -5.33 8.68 2.24
CA ALA A 262 -4.77 9.35 1.06
C ALA A 262 -3.30 9.70 1.26
N ALA A 263 -2.55 9.67 0.16
CA ALA A 263 -1.16 10.10 0.14
C ALA A 263 -1.03 11.55 0.65
N LYS A 264 -0.15 11.73 1.63
CA LYS A 264 0.28 13.03 2.13
C LYS A 264 1.32 13.63 1.19
N LEU A 265 1.33 14.95 1.10
CA LEU A 265 2.49 15.67 0.56
C LEU A 265 3.61 15.69 1.61
N GLU A 266 4.87 15.87 1.19
CA GLU A 266 6.01 15.82 2.13
C GLU A 266 5.95 16.89 3.22
N GLY A 267 5.34 18.04 2.94
CA GLY A 267 5.07 19.09 3.94
C GLY A 267 3.88 18.83 4.86
N GLU A 268 3.08 17.77 4.61
CA GLU A 268 1.92 17.43 5.43
C GLU A 268 2.29 16.46 6.57
N LYS A 269 1.61 16.65 7.71
CA LYS A 269 1.71 15.73 8.85
C LYS A 269 0.83 14.50 8.63
N THR A 270 1.36 13.34 8.97
CA THR A 270 0.60 12.08 9.06
C THR A 270 -0.55 12.22 10.06
N GLY A 271 -1.70 11.62 9.74
CA GLY A 271 -2.91 11.68 10.57
C GLY A 271 -3.75 12.95 10.38
N ARG A 272 -3.32 13.89 9.53
CA ARG A 272 -4.13 15.07 9.18
C ARG A 272 -5.36 14.61 8.40
N ILE A 273 -6.53 15.13 8.77
CA ILE A 273 -7.77 14.85 8.06
C ILE A 273 -8.01 15.97 7.04
N ALA A 274 -8.40 15.59 5.83
CA ALA A 274 -8.88 16.50 4.80
C ALA A 274 -10.30 16.08 4.36
N GLU A 275 -11.13 17.07 4.08
CA GLU A 275 -12.46 16.91 3.52
C GLU A 275 -12.45 17.36 2.05
N GLY A 276 -13.24 16.70 1.21
CA GLY A 276 -13.34 17.01 -0.20
C GLY A 276 -14.60 16.42 -0.84
N ILE A 277 -14.71 16.60 -2.15
CA ILE A 277 -15.84 16.11 -2.97
C ILE A 277 -15.33 15.01 -3.90
N GLY A 278 -16.17 14.00 -4.16
CA GLY A 278 -15.87 12.88 -5.04
C GLY A 278 -15.73 11.56 -4.29
N VAL A 279 -15.08 10.58 -4.92
CA VAL A 279 -14.88 9.24 -4.37
C VAL A 279 -13.39 9.00 -4.16
N ALA A 280 -12.93 9.03 -2.90
CA ALA A 280 -11.60 8.54 -2.56
C ALA A 280 -11.66 7.01 -2.39
N ILE A 281 -11.33 6.30 -3.47
CA ILE A 281 -11.07 4.86 -3.46
C ILE A 281 -9.80 4.59 -4.27
N GLY A 282 -8.82 3.95 -3.64
CA GLY A 282 -7.59 3.49 -4.30
C GLY A 282 -7.80 2.32 -5.28
N GLY A 283 -6.69 1.85 -5.88
CA GLY A 283 -6.69 0.71 -6.80
C GLY A 283 -6.99 1.10 -8.27
N ILE A 284 -7.40 0.11 -9.07
CA ILE A 284 -7.57 0.25 -10.53
C ILE A 284 -8.82 1.02 -10.97
N GLY A 285 -9.56 1.62 -10.04
CA GLY A 285 -10.65 2.56 -10.32
C GLY A 285 -12.02 1.93 -10.65
N ILE A 286 -12.19 0.62 -10.52
CA ILE A 286 -13.48 -0.05 -10.80
C ILE A 286 -14.56 0.38 -9.84
N ASP A 287 -14.32 0.26 -8.52
CA ASP A 287 -15.30 0.65 -7.51
C ASP A 287 -15.60 2.16 -7.57
N ARG A 288 -14.56 2.97 -7.80
CA ARG A 288 -14.68 4.42 -8.03
C ARG A 288 -15.64 4.72 -9.17
N SER A 289 -15.44 4.06 -10.31
CA SER A 289 -16.28 4.24 -11.51
C SER A 289 -17.75 3.87 -11.27
N TYR A 290 -18.03 2.75 -10.57
CA TYR A 290 -19.42 2.38 -10.25
C TYR A 290 -20.13 3.43 -9.39
N ILE A 291 -19.44 3.98 -8.39
CA ILE A 291 -20.00 5.01 -7.50
C ILE A 291 -20.17 6.34 -8.24
N GLU A 292 -19.17 6.78 -9.00
CA GLU A 292 -19.22 8.01 -9.80
C GLU A 292 -20.34 7.98 -10.84
N ASN A 293 -20.48 6.87 -11.57
CA ASN A 293 -21.55 6.69 -12.56
C ASN A 293 -22.93 6.73 -11.90
N LEU A 294 -23.10 6.06 -10.76
CA LEU A 294 -24.35 6.08 -10.01
C LEU A 294 -24.68 7.51 -9.54
N ALA A 295 -23.70 8.20 -8.95
CA ALA A 295 -23.87 9.53 -8.40
C ALA A 295 -24.20 10.55 -9.49
N THR A 296 -23.52 10.46 -10.64
CA THR A 296 -23.79 11.32 -11.81
C THR A 296 -25.19 11.07 -12.37
N THR A 297 -25.56 9.80 -12.55
CA THR A 297 -26.89 9.43 -13.10
C THR A 297 -28.04 9.87 -12.20
N ARG A 298 -27.82 9.91 -10.88
CA ARG A 298 -28.87 10.21 -9.89
C ARG A 298 -28.71 11.59 -9.23
N ASN A 299 -27.75 12.39 -9.68
CA ASN A 299 -27.38 13.68 -9.10
C ASN A 299 -27.20 13.62 -7.57
N LEU A 300 -26.42 12.64 -7.09
CA LEU A 300 -26.16 12.44 -5.66
C LEU A 300 -24.92 13.22 -5.22
N PRO A 301 -24.96 13.91 -4.06
CA PRO A 301 -23.77 14.48 -3.44
C PRO A 301 -22.77 13.37 -3.06
N LEU A 302 -21.49 13.65 -3.32
CA LEU A 302 -20.35 12.79 -3.03
C LEU A 302 -19.37 13.52 -2.12
N ASP A 303 -19.36 13.17 -0.84
CA ASP A 303 -18.44 13.77 0.12
C ASP A 303 -17.35 12.75 0.46
N THR A 304 -16.15 13.24 0.71
CA THR A 304 -14.98 12.43 1.00
C THR A 304 -14.26 12.98 2.21
N PHE A 305 -13.86 12.08 3.11
CA PHE A 305 -12.91 12.37 4.16
C PHE A 305 -11.70 11.46 4.03
N VAL A 306 -10.51 12.03 4.06
CA VAL A 306 -9.26 11.26 3.96
C VAL A 306 -8.33 11.52 5.12
N VAL A 307 -7.65 10.46 5.57
CA VAL A 307 -6.52 10.57 6.49
C VAL A 307 -5.22 10.59 5.69
N LYS A 308 -4.46 11.69 5.82
CA LYS A 308 -3.18 11.89 5.17
C LYS A 308 -2.10 10.99 5.78
N MET A 309 -1.45 10.17 4.96
CA MET A 309 -0.30 9.33 5.33
C MET A 309 0.60 9.11 4.12
N SER A 310 1.86 8.72 4.31
CA SER A 310 2.76 8.37 3.19
C SER A 310 2.34 7.05 2.53
N GLN A 311 2.86 6.77 1.34
CA GLN A 311 2.58 5.50 0.66
C GLN A 311 3.08 4.29 1.47
N GLU A 312 4.21 4.46 2.16
CA GLU A 312 4.76 3.46 3.06
C GLU A 312 3.86 3.21 4.26
N GLU A 313 3.39 4.28 4.91
CA GLU A 313 2.50 4.23 6.07
C GLU A 313 1.18 3.53 5.75
N ALA A 314 0.69 3.66 4.51
CA ALA A 314 -0.52 2.96 4.06
C ALA A 314 -0.34 1.43 4.01
N ILE A 315 0.85 0.95 3.63
CA ILE A 315 1.13 -0.48 3.41
C ILE A 315 1.66 -1.17 4.66
N MET A 316 2.47 -0.47 5.47
CA MET A 316 3.08 -1.03 6.68
C MET A 316 2.10 -1.07 7.87
N PRO A 317 2.46 -1.70 9.02
CA PRO A 317 1.62 -1.64 10.21
C PRO A 317 1.24 -0.20 10.59
N MET A 318 -0.03 -0.01 10.96
CA MET A 318 -0.60 1.30 11.22
C MET A 318 0.20 2.06 12.29
N VAL A 319 0.55 3.31 11.97
CA VAL A 319 1.25 4.21 12.90
C VAL A 319 0.27 4.90 13.86
N GLY A 320 0.77 5.30 15.03
CA GLY A 320 -0.06 5.85 16.10
C GLY A 320 -0.82 7.12 15.72
N ASP A 321 -0.26 7.96 14.84
CA ASP A 321 -0.90 9.21 14.43
C ASP A 321 -2.09 8.98 13.48
N VAL A 322 -2.04 7.94 12.64
CA VAL A 322 -3.20 7.48 11.87
C VAL A 322 -4.30 6.98 12.81
N LEU A 323 -3.95 6.17 13.82
CA LEU A 323 -4.91 5.66 14.80
C LEU A 323 -5.60 6.79 15.59
N LYS A 324 -4.85 7.81 16.04
CA LYS A 324 -5.40 8.98 16.77
C LYS A 324 -6.41 9.78 15.94
N SER A 325 -6.31 9.73 14.61
CA SER A 325 -7.22 10.45 13.72
C SER A 325 -8.64 9.85 13.64
N VAL A 326 -8.81 8.58 14.01
CA VAL A 326 -10.08 7.84 13.87
C VAL A 326 -11.25 8.53 14.60
N ASP A 327 -11.07 8.95 15.85
CA ASP A 327 -12.17 9.56 16.63
C ASP A 327 -12.57 10.93 16.10
N LYS A 328 -11.58 11.70 15.63
CA LYS A 328 -11.83 12.98 14.97
C LYS A 328 -12.55 12.78 13.64
N MET A 329 -12.18 11.76 12.88
CA MET A 329 -12.82 11.38 11.62
C MET A 329 -14.29 11.01 11.83
N ILE A 330 -14.60 10.19 12.83
CA ILE A 330 -15.98 9.82 13.17
C ILE A 330 -16.82 11.07 13.47
N THR A 331 -16.30 11.97 14.29
CA THR A 331 -16.99 13.23 14.61
C THR A 331 -17.30 14.06 13.36
N MET A 332 -16.34 14.19 12.45
CA MET A 332 -16.55 14.93 11.19
C MET A 332 -17.60 14.28 10.30
N VAL A 333 -17.57 12.95 10.16
CA VAL A 333 -18.57 12.20 9.39
C VAL A 333 -19.97 12.32 10.03
N GLU A 334 -20.08 12.24 11.37
CA GLU A 334 -21.36 12.42 12.06
C GLU A 334 -21.95 13.82 11.87
N ASN A 335 -21.12 14.87 11.88
CA ASN A 335 -21.55 16.24 11.62
C ASN A 335 -22.05 16.39 10.18
N ASN A 336 -21.30 15.86 9.21
CA ASN A 336 -21.70 15.89 7.79
C ASN A 336 -23.03 15.13 7.54
N ILE A 337 -23.25 14.01 8.24
CA ILE A 337 -24.53 13.28 8.24
C ILE A 337 -25.66 14.17 8.79
N ALA A 338 -25.42 14.87 9.90
CA ALA A 338 -26.41 15.74 10.54
C ALA A 338 -26.82 16.93 9.64
N GLU A 339 -25.84 17.51 8.93
CA GLU A 339 -26.02 18.66 8.03
C GLU A 339 -26.71 18.32 6.70
N THR A 340 -26.80 17.03 6.36
CA THR A 340 -27.44 16.57 5.12
C THR A 340 -28.94 16.93 5.12
N LYS A 341 -29.39 17.72 4.15
CA LYS A 341 -30.77 18.23 4.08
C LYS A 341 -31.72 17.28 3.36
N GLU A 342 -31.19 16.52 2.41
CA GLU A 342 -31.95 15.61 1.56
C GLU A 342 -32.61 14.50 2.38
N LYS A 343 -33.85 14.14 1.98
CA LYS A 343 -34.57 12.99 2.54
C LYS A 343 -34.14 11.72 1.81
N GLY A 344 -33.70 10.72 2.57
CA GLY A 344 -33.32 9.41 2.06
C GLY A 344 -32.33 8.72 2.98
N THR A 345 -31.66 7.71 2.45
CA THR A 345 -30.61 6.97 3.15
C THR A 345 -29.24 7.52 2.77
N ILE A 346 -28.42 7.84 3.76
CA ILE A 346 -27.00 8.23 3.56
C ILE A 346 -26.15 6.97 3.59
N VAL A 347 -25.26 6.81 2.61
CA VAL A 347 -24.34 5.66 2.58
C VAL A 347 -22.94 6.14 2.95
N VAL A 348 -22.38 5.61 4.03
CA VAL A 348 -20.98 5.86 4.43
C VAL A 348 -20.16 4.63 4.05
N VAL A 349 -19.16 4.82 3.21
CA VAL A 349 -18.28 3.76 2.70
C VAL A 349 -16.90 3.92 3.33
N GLY A 350 -16.52 2.96 4.17
CA GLY A 350 -15.20 2.83 4.75
C GLY A 350 -14.33 2.03 3.79
N VAL A 351 -13.36 2.70 3.21
CA VAL A 351 -12.46 2.18 2.19
C VAL A 351 -11.20 1.64 2.85
N GLY A 352 -10.53 0.75 2.11
CA GLY A 352 -9.25 0.19 2.49
C GLY A 352 -9.32 -1.21 3.09
N ASN A 353 -8.14 -1.77 3.31
CA ASN A 353 -7.96 -3.16 3.71
C ASN A 353 -8.46 -3.46 5.12
N THR A 354 -9.13 -4.59 5.34
CA THR A 354 -9.69 -4.92 6.68
C THR A 354 -8.87 -5.88 7.52
N VAL A 355 -7.58 -6.04 7.22
CA VAL A 355 -6.65 -6.86 8.01
C VAL A 355 -6.65 -6.43 9.47
N GLY A 356 -6.91 -7.37 10.37
CA GLY A 356 -6.99 -7.12 11.80
C GLY A 356 -8.16 -6.26 12.26
N VAL A 357 -9.08 -5.87 11.37
CA VAL A 357 -10.22 -4.99 11.65
C VAL A 357 -11.52 -5.73 11.37
N GLY A 358 -12.23 -6.15 12.43
CA GLY A 358 -13.51 -6.85 12.27
C GLY A 358 -14.67 -5.97 11.84
N ASN A 359 -15.91 -6.44 12.05
CA ASN A 359 -17.12 -5.85 11.48
C ASN A 359 -17.99 -5.09 12.50
N ASP A 360 -17.53 -4.98 13.74
CA ASP A 360 -18.26 -4.38 14.86
C ASP A 360 -17.31 -3.57 15.77
N ARG A 361 -17.88 -2.91 16.79
CA ARG A 361 -17.10 -2.09 17.72
C ARG A 361 -16.11 -2.90 18.56
N LYS A 362 -16.48 -4.08 19.06
CA LYS A 362 -15.59 -4.90 19.89
C LYS A 362 -14.33 -5.30 19.12
N SER A 363 -14.51 -5.69 17.86
CA SER A 363 -13.41 -6.02 16.96
C SER A 363 -12.59 -4.80 16.55
N SER A 364 -13.21 -3.62 16.43
CA SER A 364 -12.48 -2.36 16.25
C SER A 364 -11.59 -2.05 17.46
N GLU A 365 -12.10 -2.16 18.70
CA GLU A 365 -11.32 -1.94 19.93
C GLU A 365 -10.17 -2.95 20.06
N SER A 366 -10.39 -4.20 19.65
CA SER A 366 -9.34 -5.20 19.54
C SER A 366 -8.27 -4.81 18.51
N ALA A 367 -8.67 -4.24 17.37
CA ALA A 367 -7.75 -3.73 16.36
C ALA A 367 -6.89 -2.59 16.92
N GLU A 368 -7.48 -1.61 17.62
CA GLU A 368 -6.75 -0.50 18.24
C GLU A 368 -5.70 -1.01 19.25
N LYS A 369 -6.06 -2.00 20.06
CA LYS A 369 -5.12 -2.65 21.00
C LYS A 369 -3.97 -3.31 20.25
N LYS A 370 -4.29 -4.05 19.18
CA LYS A 370 -3.30 -4.72 18.33
C LYS A 370 -2.35 -3.73 17.67
N VAL A 371 -2.85 -2.59 17.20
CA VAL A 371 -2.01 -1.50 16.67
C VAL A 371 -1.02 -1.01 17.73
N LYS A 372 -1.47 -0.74 18.96
CA LYS A 372 -0.59 -0.32 20.06
C LYS A 372 0.49 -1.35 20.38
N GLU A 373 0.13 -2.64 20.42
CA GLU A 373 1.09 -3.73 20.64
C GLU A 373 2.13 -3.80 19.51
N VAL A 374 1.69 -3.70 18.25
CA VAL A 374 2.59 -3.77 17.08
C VAL A 374 3.52 -2.56 17.03
N ILE A 375 3.06 -1.37 17.39
CA ILE A 375 3.92 -0.17 17.50
C ILE A 375 5.09 -0.42 18.47
N GLU A 376 4.83 -1.04 19.63
CA GLU A 376 5.89 -1.37 20.58
C GLU A 376 6.86 -2.45 20.07
N ILE A 377 6.34 -3.44 19.32
CA ILE A 377 7.19 -4.43 18.65
C ILE A 377 8.11 -3.75 17.62
N MET A 378 7.57 -2.84 16.81
CA MET A 378 8.33 -2.13 15.78
C MET A 378 9.42 -1.24 16.40
N LYS A 379 9.10 -0.50 17.48
CA LYS A 379 10.09 0.31 18.21
C LYS A 379 11.26 -0.54 18.74
N LYS A 380 10.97 -1.71 19.31
CA LYS A 380 12.01 -2.63 19.82
C LYS A 380 12.91 -3.15 18.69
N ARG A 381 12.33 -3.49 17.54
CA ARG A 381 13.09 -3.93 16.36
C ARG A 381 14.00 -2.82 15.83
N GLU A 382 13.48 -1.60 15.70
CA GLU A 382 14.26 -0.45 15.25
C GLU A 382 15.41 -0.12 16.20
N GLN A 383 15.22 -0.28 17.52
CA GLN A 383 16.30 -0.12 18.49
C GLN A 383 17.38 -1.22 18.36
N SER A 384 16.99 -2.45 18.04
CA SER A 384 17.94 -3.56 17.83
C SER A 384 18.71 -3.48 16.50
N GLU A 385 18.12 -2.84 15.49
CA GLU A 385 18.72 -2.66 14.17
C GLU A 385 19.58 -1.39 14.04
N LYS A 386 19.50 -0.46 15.00
CA LYS A 386 20.41 0.70 15.02
C LYS A 386 21.85 0.18 15.16
N PRO A 387 22.76 0.52 14.22
CA PRO A 387 24.16 0.19 14.40
C PRO A 387 24.63 0.81 15.72
N LYS A 388 25.34 0.04 16.56
CA LYS A 388 26.09 0.61 17.68
C LYS A 388 26.87 1.78 17.08
N ARG A 389 26.59 3.01 17.53
CA ARG A 389 27.33 4.20 17.10
C ARG A 389 28.82 3.95 17.36
N ASN A 390 29.54 3.47 16.36
CA ASN A 390 30.99 3.51 16.37
C ASN A 390 31.32 4.97 16.18
N TRP A 391 31.85 5.58 17.24
CA TRP A 391 32.24 6.99 17.28
C TRP A 391 33.35 7.33 16.27
N PHE A 392 33.89 6.33 15.56
CA PHE A 392 34.96 6.44 14.58
C PHE A 392 34.50 6.55 13.10
N SER A 393 33.22 6.63 12.77
CA SER A 393 32.77 6.77 11.37
C SER A 393 32.46 8.21 10.92
N PHE A 394 32.87 9.23 11.68
CA PHE A 394 32.98 10.59 11.15
C PHE A 394 34.44 10.84 10.80
N GLY A 395 34.78 10.72 9.52
CA GLY A 395 36.12 10.98 9.01
C GLY A 395 36.20 10.76 7.51
N PHE A 396 35.95 11.86 6.79
CA PHE A 396 36.10 12.10 5.34
C PHE A 396 34.97 11.68 4.41
#